data_AF-A0A9E1VWI8-F1
#
_entry.id   AF-A0A9E1VWI8-F1
#
_cell.length_a   1.000
_cell.length_b   1.000
_cell.length_c   1.000
_cell.angle_alpha   90.00
_cell.angle_beta   90.00
_cell.angle_gamma   90.00
#
_symmetry.space_group_name_H-M   'P 1'
#
loop_
_entity.id
_entity.type
_entity.pdbx_description
1 polymer ?
#
loop_
_entity_poly.entity_id
_entity_poly.type
_entity_poly.pdbx_seq_one_letter_code
_entity_poly.pdbx_strand_id
1 'polypeptide(L)' 'MSAKEVKFGEAARAAKLRGVNTLADAVKVTLGPKGRNVVLDKSFGAPTVT' A
#
# COMPACT_ATOMS: atom_id res chain seq x y z
N MET A 1 12.60 20.14 18.50
CA MET A 1 12.77 19.34 17.26
C MET A 1 12.53 17.86 17.58
N SER A 2 11.89 17.10 16.69
CA SER A 2 11.72 15.64 16.86
C SER A 2 13.03 14.90 16.57
N ALA A 3 13.38 13.88 17.36
CA ALA A 3 14.49 12.97 17.03
C ALA A 3 14.24 12.27 15.67
N LYS A 4 15.32 11.90 14.97
CA LYS A 4 15.27 11.21 13.67
C LYS A 4 15.93 9.84 13.77
N GLU A 5 15.32 8.85 13.12
CA GLU A 5 15.88 7.51 12.96
C GLU A 5 16.46 7.36 11.55
N VAL A 6 17.66 6.79 11.44
CA VAL A 6 18.33 6.55 10.14
C VAL A 6 18.66 5.06 10.02
N LYS A 7 18.17 4.43 8.95
CA LYS A 7 18.41 3.00 8.63
C LYS A 7 19.22 2.87 7.36
N PHE A 8 20.15 1.92 7.34
CA PHE A 8 21.07 1.70 6.22
C PHE A 8 20.95 0.28 5.65
N GLY A 9 21.54 0.11 4.46
CA GLY A 9 21.76 -1.19 3.85
C GLY A 9 20.48 -2.01 3.64
N GLU A 10 20.58 -3.30 3.96
CA GLU A 10 19.52 -4.27 3.69
C GLU A 10 18.25 -4.01 4.51
N ALA A 11 18.38 -3.65 5.80
CA ALA A 11 17.24 -3.36 6.66
C ALA A 11 16.37 -2.23 6.08
N ALA A 12 17.00 -1.19 5.53
CA ALA A 12 16.29 -0.09 4.87
C ALA A 12 15.62 -0.56 3.56
N ARG A 13 16.29 -1.40 2.76
CA ARG A 13 15.73 -1.95 1.51
C ARG A 13 14.56 -2.89 1.78
N ALA A 14 14.66 -3.78 2.76
CA ALA A 14 13.60 -4.70 3.15
C ALA A 14 12.35 -3.95 3.66
N ALA A 15 12.54 -2.88 4.43
CA ALA A 15 11.44 -2.03 4.85
C ALA A 15 10.71 -1.39 3.66
N LYS A 16 11.45 -0.86 2.68
CA LYS A 16 10.86 -0.31 1.44
C LYS A 16 10.15 -1.38 0.61
N LEU A 17 10.79 -2.54 0.44
CA LEU A 17 10.23 -3.64 -0.35
C LEU A 17 8.89 -4.10 0.22
N ARG A 18 8.75 -4.21 1.55
CA ARG A 18 7.46 -4.52 2.18
C ARG A 18 6.37 -3.50 1.84
N GLY A 19 6.70 -2.21 1.85
CA GLY A 19 5.76 -1.16 1.45
C GLY A 19 5.36 -1.26 -0.03
N VAL A 20 6.34 -1.50 -0.91
CA VAL A 20 6.09 -1.71 -2.35
C VAL A 20 5.19 -2.92 -2.59
N ASN A 21 5.47 -4.05 -1.92
CA ASN A 21 4.65 -5.24 -2.05
C ASN A 21 3.22 -5.01 -1.55
N THR A 22 3.04 -4.28 -0.44
CA THR A 22 1.71 -3.94 0.07
C THR A 22 0.89 -3.18 -0.99
N LEU A 23 1.51 -2.19 -1.65
CA LEU A 23 0.87 -1.43 -2.72
C LEU A 23 0.59 -2.30 -3.95
N ALA A 24 1.59 -3.06 -4.40
CA ALA A 24 1.49 -3.90 -5.58
C ALA A 24 0.42 -4.99 -5.40
N ASP A 25 0.35 -5.61 -4.21
CA ASP A 25 -0.64 -6.62 -3.88
C ASP A 25 -2.06 -6.07 -3.85
N ALA A 26 -2.24 -4.82 -3.40
CA ALA A 26 -3.53 -4.15 -3.43
C ALA A 26 -3.99 -3.79 -4.85
N VAL A 27 -3.07 -3.40 -5.75
CA VAL A 27 -3.43 -2.98 -7.12
C VAL A 27 -3.54 -4.18 -8.07
N LYS A 28 -2.73 -5.23 -7.90
CA LYS A 28 -2.69 -6.34 -8.87
C LYS A 28 -4.03 -7.07 -9.02
N VAL A 29 -4.92 -7.01 -8.03
CA VAL A 29 -6.23 -7.66 -8.07
C VAL A 29 -7.20 -6.98 -9.04
N THR A 30 -6.95 -5.74 -9.42
CA THR A 30 -7.80 -4.97 -10.35
C THR A 30 -7.38 -5.14 -11.81
N LEU A 31 -6.31 -5.89 -12.09
CA LEU A 31 -5.73 -5.99 -13.42
C LEU A 31 -6.52 -6.93 -14.35
N GLY A 32 -6.74 -6.44 -15.57
CA GLY A 32 -7.34 -7.19 -16.67
C GLY A 32 -8.87 -7.21 -16.66
N PRO A 33 -9.50 -7.81 -17.69
CA PRO A 33 -10.95 -7.82 -17.85
C PRO A 33 -11.70 -8.63 -16.77
N LYS A 34 -10.98 -9.41 -15.95
CA LYS A 34 -11.51 -10.16 -14.80
C LYS A 34 -11.00 -9.62 -13.45
N GLY A 35 -10.55 -8.36 -13.42
CA GLY A 35 -10.17 -7.68 -12.19
C GLY A 35 -11.32 -7.64 -11.18
N ARG A 36 -10.97 -7.56 -9.90
CA ARG A 36 -11.92 -7.50 -8.78
C ARG A 36 -11.91 -6.11 -8.16
N ASN A 37 -13.03 -5.74 -7.55
CA ASN A 37 -13.17 -4.47 -6.85
C ASN A 37 -12.34 -4.46 -5.55
N VAL A 38 -11.84 -3.28 -5.23
CA VAL A 38 -11.18 -2.89 -3.99
C VAL A 38 -12.08 -1.85 -3.29
N VAL A 39 -12.27 -2.04 -1.99
CA VAL A 39 -13.07 -1.14 -1.17
C VAL A 39 -12.13 -0.20 -0.42
N LEU A 40 -12.33 1.11 -0.60
CA LEU A 40 -11.61 2.17 0.08
C LEU A 40 -12.52 2.82 1.11
N ASP A 41 -12.10 2.77 2.38
CA ASP A 41 -12.82 3.40 3.47
C ASP A 41 -12.85 4.92 3.32
N LYS A 42 -13.91 5.54 3.84
CA LYS A 42 -14.11 6.98 3.87
C LYS A 42 -14.45 7.39 5.29
N SER A 43 -13.90 8.51 5.74
CA SER A 43 -14.16 9.05 7.08
C SER A 43 -15.65 9.31 7.37
N PHE A 44 -16.48 9.46 6.32
CA PHE A 44 -17.93 9.64 6.44
C PHE A 44 -18.64 9.11 5.18
N GLY A 45 -19.83 8.54 5.38
CA GLY A 45 -20.67 8.01 4.31
C GLY A 45 -20.30 6.59 3.85
N ALA A 46 -20.82 6.18 2.69
CA ALA A 46 -20.54 4.86 2.13
C ALA A 46 -19.11 4.80 1.52
N PRO A 47 -18.42 3.65 1.58
CA PRO A 47 -17.06 3.50 1.07
C PRO A 47 -16.99 3.66 -0.45
N THR A 48 -15.82 4.01 -0.99
CA THR A 48 -15.58 3.95 -2.44
C THR A 48 -15.29 2.52 -2.85
N VAL A 49 -15.95 2.04 -3.91
CA VAL A 49 -15.64 0.75 -4.54
C VAL A 49 -15.06 1.05 -5.92
N THR A 50 -13.84 0.59 -6.20
CA THR A 50 -13.14 0.78 -7.48
C THR A 50 -12.29 -0.42 -7.87
#